data_AF-I4IWE5-F1
#
_entry.id   AF-I4IWE5-F1
#
_cell.length_a   1.000
_cell.length_b   1.000
_cell.length_c   1.000
_cell.angle_alpha   90.00
_cell.angle_beta   90.00
_cell.angle_gamma   90.00
#
_symmetry.space_group_name_H-M   'P 1'
#
loop_
_entity.id
_entity.type
_entity.pdbx_description
1 polymer ?
#
loop_
_entity_poly.entity_id
_entity_poly.type
_entity_poly.pdbx_seq_one_letter_code
_entity_poly.pdbx_strand_id
1 'polypeptide(L)'
;MIDNQGEEIDRKTIQVNQPLHHKGVTFYQTSWGIAGVKVQVNNSPILQLPMASLDTKGNGQIWGTWIPTKTDLSEGVSLLVRDLQGTLIVYDAKGDLTSAVREGMTIPINGVNLKIVELVGSTGLQIKADPGVPIVYLGFALLMMGVVMSYFSHSQIWALQSGDRFYIGGKTNRAQVGFEREIIDTIEMLKLK
;
A
#
# COMPACT_ATOMS: atom_id res chain seq x y z
N MET A 1 -10.03 -10.17 -10.42
CA MET A 1 -9.75 -9.77 -11.80
C MET A 1 -10.47 -10.71 -12.72
N ILE A 2 -11.01 -10.15 -13.80
CA ILE A 2 -11.67 -10.89 -14.87
C ILE A 2 -10.85 -10.74 -16.15
N ASP A 3 -10.89 -11.74 -17.02
CA ASP A 3 -10.32 -11.63 -18.37
C ASP A 3 -11.29 -10.96 -19.35
N ASN A 4 -10.88 -10.91 -20.61
CA ASN A 4 -11.67 -10.33 -21.70
C ASN A 4 -12.90 -11.20 -22.07
N GLN A 5 -12.99 -12.42 -21.55
CA GLN A 5 -14.11 -13.35 -21.72
C GLN A 5 -15.05 -13.33 -20.51
N GLY A 6 -14.70 -12.60 -19.45
CA GLY A 6 -15.47 -12.46 -18.22
C GLY A 6 -15.16 -13.54 -17.18
N GLU A 7 -14.17 -14.40 -17.40
CA GLU A 7 -13.78 -15.43 -16.43
C GLU A 7 -12.89 -14.83 -15.33
N GLU A 8 -13.10 -15.30 -14.10
CA GLU A 8 -12.35 -14.84 -12.93
C GLU A 8 -10.94 -15.43 -12.92
N ILE A 9 -9.93 -14.58 -13.12
CA ILE A 9 -8.52 -14.99 -13.17
C ILE A 9 -7.86 -14.99 -11.79
N ASP A 10 -8.30 -14.07 -10.92
CA ASP A 10 -7.64 -13.83 -9.63
C ASP A 10 -8.62 -13.19 -8.64
N ARG A 11 -8.64 -13.66 -7.40
CA ARG A 11 -9.47 -13.12 -6.33
C ARG A 11 -8.65 -12.92 -5.08
N LYS A 12 -8.67 -11.69 -4.59
CA LYS A 12 -8.05 -11.32 -3.32
C LYS A 12 -8.88 -10.26 -2.63
N THR A 13 -9.12 -10.45 -1.33
CA THR A 13 -9.59 -9.39 -0.46
C THR A 13 -8.43 -8.45 -0.18
N ILE A 14 -8.54 -7.20 -0.63
CA ILE A 14 -7.54 -6.16 -0.34
C ILE A 14 -7.87 -5.48 0.98
N GLN A 15 -6.83 -5.10 1.72
CA GLN A 15 -6.94 -4.28 2.92
C GLN A 15 -5.70 -3.38 3.03
N VAL A 16 -5.71 -2.44 3.97
CA VAL A 16 -4.58 -1.53 4.20
C VAL A 16 -3.29 -2.35 4.38
N ASN A 17 -2.24 -1.97 3.65
CA ASN A 17 -0.93 -2.67 3.55
C ASN A 17 -0.93 -4.07 2.89
N GLN A 18 -2.06 -4.52 2.35
CA GLN A 18 -2.13 -5.77 1.60
C GLN A 18 -2.73 -5.54 0.21
N PRO A 19 -1.97 -4.88 -0.70
CA PRO A 19 -2.44 -4.62 -2.05
C PRO A 19 -2.57 -5.90 -2.88
N LEU A 20 -3.33 -5.80 -3.97
CA LEU A 20 -3.38 -6.82 -5.01
C LEU A 20 -2.42 -6.41 -6.14
N HIS A 21 -1.51 -7.29 -6.52
CA HIS A 21 -0.59 -7.09 -7.63
C HIS A 21 -0.98 -8.00 -8.79
N HIS A 22 -1.14 -7.45 -9.98
CA HIS A 22 -1.39 -8.22 -11.19
C HIS A 22 -0.79 -7.53 -12.42
N LYS A 23 0.06 -8.24 -13.17
CA LYS A 23 0.68 -7.78 -14.44
C LYS A 23 1.27 -6.35 -14.37
N GLY A 24 2.00 -6.03 -13.31
CA GLY A 24 2.63 -4.71 -13.11
C GLY A 24 1.67 -3.60 -12.66
N VAL A 25 0.40 -3.92 -12.43
CA VAL A 25 -0.61 -3.05 -11.82
C VAL A 25 -0.80 -3.45 -10.36
N THR A 26 -0.88 -2.46 -9.48
CA THR A 26 -1.12 -2.63 -8.05
C THR A 26 -2.37 -1.89 -7.64
N PHE A 27 -3.26 -2.60 -6.95
CA PHE A 27 -4.50 -2.08 -6.39
C PHE A 27 -4.32 -1.88 -4.89
N TYR A 28 -4.42 -0.63 -4.45
CA TYR A 28 -4.34 -0.23 -3.06
C TYR A 28 -5.71 0.19 -2.55
N GLN A 29 -6.04 -0.19 -1.32
CA GLN A 29 -7.09 0.48 -0.56
C GLN A 29 -6.45 1.66 0.18
N THR A 30 -6.85 2.89 -0.15
CA THR A 30 -6.22 4.11 0.35
C THR A 30 -7.02 4.83 1.42
N SER A 31 -8.34 4.65 1.41
CA SER A 31 -9.21 5.26 2.39
C SER A 31 -10.46 4.41 2.61
N TRP A 32 -11.14 4.70 3.70
CA TRP A 32 -12.49 4.23 3.98
C TRP A 32 -13.35 5.45 4.34
N GLY A 33 -14.66 5.29 4.23
CA GLY A 33 -15.63 6.30 4.62
C GLY A 33 -17.03 5.73 4.68
N ILE A 34 -18.00 6.62 4.87
CA ILE A 34 -19.42 6.28 4.90
C ILE A 34 -20.10 7.05 3.78
N ALA A 35 -20.62 6.34 2.78
CA ALA A 35 -21.31 6.93 1.64
C ALA A 35 -22.75 7.28 1.95
N GLY A 36 -23.40 6.53 2.85
CA GLY A 36 -24.81 6.71 3.11
C GLY A 36 -25.32 5.88 4.27
N VAL A 37 -26.59 6.07 4.57
CA VAL A 37 -27.35 5.26 5.53
C VAL A 37 -28.67 4.86 4.88
N LYS A 38 -29.04 3.59 5.06
CA LYS A 38 -30.36 3.10 4.67
C LYS A 38 -31.30 3.24 5.87
N VAL A 39 -32.39 3.95 5.67
CA VAL A 39 -33.39 4.21 6.72
C VAL A 39 -34.78 3.88 6.21
N GLN A 40 -35.67 3.58 7.15
CA GLN A 40 -37.09 3.38 6.88
C GLN A 40 -37.90 4.23 7.86
N VAL A 41 -38.86 5.00 7.36
CA VAL A 41 -39.73 5.85 8.17
C VAL A 41 -41.11 5.25 8.17
N ASN A 42 -41.61 4.82 9.34
CA ASN A 42 -42.84 4.05 9.49
C ASN A 42 -42.85 2.83 8.55
N ASN A 43 -43.79 2.77 7.60
CA ASN A 43 -43.92 1.71 6.60
C ASN A 43 -43.48 2.18 5.20
N SER A 44 -42.63 3.21 5.10
CA SER A 44 -42.08 3.64 3.82
C SER A 44 -41.19 2.55 3.19
N PRO A 45 -40.89 2.65 1.89
CA PRO A 45 -39.73 1.98 1.31
C PRO A 45 -38.44 2.35 2.05
N ILE A 46 -37.42 1.50 1.92
CA ILE A 46 -36.07 1.81 2.42
C ILE A 46 -35.49 2.94 1.57
N LEU A 47 -35.10 4.02 2.22
CA LEU A 47 -34.47 5.19 1.60
C LEU A 47 -32.99 5.17 1.90
N GLN A 48 -32.14 5.31 0.88
CA GLN A 48 -30.70 5.50 1.06
C GLN A 48 -30.39 6.99 1.02
N LEU A 49 -29.98 7.55 2.15
CA LEU A 49 -29.61 8.95 2.27
C LEU A 49 -28.08 9.07 2.22
N PRO A 50 -27.53 9.98 1.40
CA PRO A 50 -26.09 10.19 1.34
C PRO A 50 -25.60 10.80 2.66
N MET A 51 -24.44 10.35 3.13
CA MET A 51 -23.79 10.96 4.30
C MET A 51 -22.62 11.82 3.84
N ALA A 52 -22.58 13.06 4.32
CA ALA A 52 -21.51 13.99 4.03
C ALA A 52 -20.42 13.89 5.11
N SER A 53 -19.15 13.88 4.70
CA SER A 53 -18.04 14.03 5.65
C SER A 53 -18.01 15.45 6.19
N LEU A 54 -17.92 15.59 7.50
CA LEU A 54 -17.81 16.85 8.24
C LEU A 54 -16.35 17.01 8.69
N ASP A 55 -15.76 18.16 8.38
CA ASP A 55 -14.41 18.49 8.83
C ASP A 55 -14.43 18.87 10.32
N THR A 56 -13.70 18.11 11.14
CA THR A 56 -13.58 18.36 12.58
C THR A 56 -12.29 19.08 12.96
N LYS A 57 -11.56 19.66 11.99
CA LYS A 57 -10.28 20.35 12.21
C LYS A 57 -9.24 19.46 12.93
N GLY A 58 -9.23 18.17 12.60
CA GLY A 58 -8.23 17.20 13.08
C GLY A 58 -8.69 16.26 14.20
N ASN A 59 -9.91 16.40 14.71
CA ASN A 59 -10.48 15.52 15.75
C ASN A 59 -11.17 14.24 15.20
N GLY A 60 -10.73 13.78 14.03
CA GLY A 60 -11.26 12.58 13.36
C GLY A 60 -12.33 12.88 12.30
N GLN A 61 -12.79 11.85 11.60
CA GLN A 61 -13.82 12.01 10.57
C GLN A 61 -15.20 11.74 11.18
N ILE A 62 -16.15 12.63 10.92
CA ILE A 62 -17.55 12.44 11.27
C ILE A 62 -18.33 12.52 9.98
N TRP A 63 -19.29 11.62 9.80
CA TRP A 63 -20.23 11.71 8.70
C TRP A 63 -21.60 12.08 9.24
N GLY A 64 -22.34 12.88 8.49
CA GLY A 64 -23.66 13.35 8.87
C GLY A 64 -24.65 13.30 7.72
N THR A 65 -25.91 13.04 8.03
CA THR A 65 -27.04 13.29 7.14
C THR A 65 -28.20 13.89 7.93
N TRP A 66 -29.08 14.60 7.24
CA TRP A 66 -30.35 15.05 7.79
C TRP A 66 -31.48 14.19 7.24
N ILE A 67 -32.41 13.80 8.12
CA ILE A 67 -33.53 12.92 7.81
C ILE A 67 -34.83 13.67 8.10
N PRO A 68 -35.66 13.97 7.09
CA PRO A 68 -36.98 14.56 7.33
C PRO A 68 -37.89 13.57 8.05
N THR A 69 -38.52 14.01 9.14
CA THR A 69 -39.55 13.23 9.85
C THR A 69 -40.95 13.57 9.35
N LYS A 70 -41.11 14.68 8.60
CA LYS A 70 -42.35 15.10 7.94
C LYS A 70 -42.17 15.29 6.44
N THR A 71 -43.23 15.08 5.67
CA THR A 71 -43.23 15.21 4.20
C THR A 71 -43.06 16.64 3.71
N ASP A 72 -43.34 17.63 4.57
CA ASP A 72 -43.18 19.06 4.28
C ASP A 72 -41.77 19.59 4.58
N LEU A 73 -40.85 18.71 5.01
CA LEU A 73 -39.47 19.04 5.40
C LEU A 73 -39.37 20.03 6.59
N SER A 74 -40.48 20.30 7.29
CA SER A 74 -40.50 21.25 8.42
C SER A 74 -39.79 20.71 9.67
N GLU A 75 -39.78 19.39 9.83
CA GLU A 75 -39.15 18.69 10.94
C GLU A 75 -38.25 17.57 10.42
N GLY A 76 -37.13 17.40 11.10
CA GLY A 76 -36.20 16.32 10.84
C GLY A 76 -35.17 16.19 11.95
N VAL A 77 -34.34 15.17 11.81
CA VAL A 77 -33.25 14.87 12.74
C VAL A 77 -31.93 14.75 12.00
N SER A 78 -30.87 15.17 12.68
CA SER A 78 -29.50 15.01 12.19
C SER A 78 -28.93 13.71 12.72
N LEU A 79 -28.43 12.88 11.83
CA LEU A 79 -27.80 11.60 12.15
C LEU A 79 -26.30 11.72 11.94
N LEU A 80 -25.52 11.50 12.99
CA LEU A 80 -24.06 11.56 12.96
C LEU A 80 -23.45 10.20 13.26
N VAL A 81 -22.34 9.89 12.60
CA VAL A 81 -21.61 8.63 12.77
C VAL A 81 -20.11 8.91 12.70
N ARG A 82 -19.32 8.19 13.52
CA ARG A 82 -17.86 8.37 13.59
C ARG A 82 -17.07 7.21 13.01
N ASP A 83 -17.69 6.05 12.90
CA ASP A 83 -17.04 4.82 12.46
C ASP A 83 -18.04 3.88 11.78
N LEU A 84 -17.51 2.80 11.21
CA LEU A 84 -18.29 1.72 10.62
C LEU A 84 -18.73 0.66 11.65
N GLN A 85 -18.56 0.91 12.96
CA GLN A 85 -18.96 -0.02 14.02
C GLN A 85 -20.47 0.04 14.33
N GLY A 86 -21.19 0.90 13.60
CA GLY A 86 -22.65 0.88 13.56
C GLY A 86 -23.31 1.63 14.71
N THR A 87 -22.63 2.54 15.41
CA THR A 87 -23.28 3.43 16.40
C THR A 87 -23.50 4.80 15.79
N LEU A 88 -24.77 5.21 15.69
CA LEU A 88 -25.20 6.48 15.14
C LEU A 88 -25.84 7.33 16.24
N ILE A 89 -25.51 8.61 16.26
CA ILE A 89 -26.03 9.57 17.24
C ILE A 89 -27.07 10.43 16.54
N VAL A 90 -28.25 10.53 17.15
CA VAL A 90 -29.37 11.32 16.64
C VAL A 90 -29.47 12.61 17.42
N TYR A 91 -29.50 13.72 16.68
CA TYR A 91 -29.70 15.07 17.21
C TYR A 91 -31.01 15.65 16.69
N ASP A 92 -31.67 16.41 17.54
CA ASP A 92 -32.86 17.15 17.14
C ASP A 92 -32.52 18.40 16.31
N ALA A 93 -33.55 19.14 15.88
CA ALA A 93 -33.37 20.38 15.12
C ALA A 93 -32.71 21.52 15.93
N LYS A 94 -32.68 21.43 17.26
CA LYS A 94 -32.03 22.41 18.15
C LYS A 94 -30.56 22.09 18.41
N GLY A 95 -30.12 20.89 18.03
CA GLY A 95 -28.76 20.39 18.26
C GLY A 95 -28.60 19.63 19.59
N ASP A 96 -29.69 19.29 20.26
CA ASP A 96 -29.68 18.48 21.47
C ASP A 96 -29.64 16.99 21.12
N LEU A 97 -28.84 16.22 21.87
CA LEU A 97 -28.73 14.78 21.67
C LEU A 97 -30.04 14.11 22.10
N THR A 98 -30.74 13.49 21.14
CA THR A 98 -32.00 12.80 21.41
C THR A 98 -31.76 11.34 21.79
N SER A 99 -30.91 10.64 21.05
CA SER A 99 -30.69 9.19 21.24
C SER A 99 -29.42 8.69 20.54
N ALA A 100 -28.95 7.52 20.95
CA ALA A 100 -27.91 6.76 20.25
C ALA A 100 -28.52 5.44 19.74
N VAL A 101 -28.36 5.18 18.45
CA VAL A 101 -28.93 4.02 17.77
C VAL A 101 -27.86 3.19 17.09
N ARG A 102 -28.21 1.94 16.79
CA ARG A 102 -27.39 1.03 16.01
C ARG A 102 -28.19 0.51 14.83
N GLU A 103 -27.46 0.00 13.86
CA GLU A 103 -28.04 -0.71 12.73
C GLU A 103 -29.01 -1.79 13.19
N GLY A 104 -30.18 -1.85 12.55
CA GLY A 104 -31.30 -2.73 12.88
C GLY A 104 -32.29 -2.16 13.91
N MET A 105 -31.94 -1.11 14.67
CA MET A 105 -32.84 -0.54 15.68
C MET A 105 -33.88 0.43 15.10
N THR A 106 -35.06 0.43 15.71
CA THR A 106 -36.15 1.38 15.45
C THR A 106 -36.31 2.31 16.64
N ILE A 107 -36.43 3.61 16.38
CA ILE A 107 -36.62 4.65 17.39
C ILE A 107 -37.85 5.50 17.07
N PRO A 108 -38.72 5.77 18.05
CA PRO A 108 -39.79 6.75 17.90
C PRO A 108 -39.22 8.16 18.06
N ILE A 109 -39.34 8.99 17.03
CA ILE A 109 -38.86 10.39 17.00
C ILE A 109 -39.87 11.25 16.26
N ASN A 110 -40.22 12.42 16.79
CA ASN A 110 -41.19 13.36 16.18
C ASN A 110 -42.50 12.69 15.71
N GLY A 111 -42.97 11.68 16.46
CA GLY A 111 -44.20 10.93 16.13
C GLY A 111 -44.07 9.92 14.99
N VAL A 112 -42.86 9.68 14.46
CA VAL A 112 -42.58 8.65 13.45
C VAL A 112 -41.61 7.60 13.99
N ASN A 113 -41.76 6.37 13.50
CA ASN A 113 -40.82 5.28 13.79
C ASN A 113 -39.71 5.29 12.74
N LEU A 114 -38.53 5.77 13.12
CA LEU A 114 -37.34 5.75 12.28
C LEU A 114 -36.56 4.47 12.54
N LYS A 115 -36.39 3.63 11.53
CA LYS A 115 -35.55 2.43 11.58
C LYS A 115 -34.26 2.68 10.82
N ILE A 116 -33.12 2.47 11.48
CA ILE A 116 -31.81 2.44 10.82
C ILE A 116 -31.60 1.02 10.31
N VAL A 117 -31.58 0.84 8.99
CA VAL A 117 -31.45 -0.48 8.38
C VAL A 117 -29.98 -0.91 8.32
N GLU A 118 -29.13 -0.06 7.75
CA GLU A 118 -27.74 -0.40 7.45
C GLU A 118 -26.92 0.88 7.18
N LEU A 119 -25.64 0.90 7.57
CA LEU A 119 -24.67 1.89 7.11
C LEU A 119 -24.00 1.43 5.82
N VAL A 120 -23.99 2.31 4.82
CA VAL A 120 -23.35 2.05 3.53
C VAL A 120 -21.93 2.62 3.58
N GLY A 121 -20.95 1.74 3.79
CA GLY A 121 -19.53 2.09 3.73
C GLY A 121 -19.04 2.40 2.31
N SER A 122 -17.94 3.14 2.22
CA SER A 122 -17.21 3.40 0.99
C SER A 122 -15.72 3.15 1.18
N THR A 123 -15.03 2.77 0.10
CA THR A 123 -13.59 2.53 0.10
C THR A 123 -12.94 3.26 -1.06
N GLY A 124 -11.83 3.96 -0.79
CA GLY A 124 -10.97 4.51 -1.83
C GLY A 124 -10.09 3.41 -2.42
N LEU A 125 -10.22 3.20 -3.73
CA LEU A 125 -9.37 2.29 -4.50
C LEU A 125 -8.40 3.11 -5.35
N GLN A 126 -7.10 2.91 -5.15
CA GLN A 126 -6.07 3.49 -6.00
C GLN A 126 -5.42 2.41 -6.84
N ILE A 127 -5.33 2.66 -8.15
CA ILE A 127 -4.70 1.79 -9.13
C ILE A 127 -3.38 2.44 -9.55
N LYS A 128 -2.27 1.72 -9.39
CA LYS A 128 -0.94 2.20 -9.76
C LYS A 128 -0.29 1.21 -10.71
N ALA A 129 0.25 1.68 -11.83
CA ALA A 129 1.00 0.85 -12.77
C ALA A 129 2.45 1.34 -12.84
N ASP A 130 3.40 0.48 -12.46
CA ASP A 130 4.82 0.83 -12.40
C ASP A 130 5.67 -0.14 -13.24
N PRO A 131 5.61 -0.07 -14.59
CA PRO A 131 6.33 -1.00 -15.47
C PRO A 131 7.85 -0.81 -15.44
N GLY A 132 8.34 0.32 -14.91
CA GLY A 132 9.77 0.63 -14.83
C GLY A 132 10.51 -0.06 -13.68
N VAL A 133 9.79 -0.63 -12.70
CA VAL A 133 10.42 -1.25 -11.51
C VAL A 133 11.41 -2.36 -11.88
N PRO A 134 11.09 -3.32 -12.79
CA PRO A 134 12.05 -4.32 -13.23
C PRO A 134 13.30 -3.72 -13.89
N ILE A 135 13.15 -2.65 -14.68
CA ILE A 135 14.26 -1.98 -15.38
C ILE A 135 15.21 -1.33 -14.37
N VAL A 136 14.66 -0.67 -13.34
CA VAL A 136 15.46 -0.06 -12.28
C VAL A 136 16.25 -1.14 -11.52
N TYR A 137 15.61 -2.24 -11.14
CA TYR A 137 16.30 -3.35 -10.48
C TYR A 137 17.39 -3.99 -11.37
N LEU A 138 17.15 -4.11 -12.67
CA LEU A 138 18.16 -4.56 -13.62
C LEU A 138 19.36 -3.62 -13.65
N GLY A 139 19.13 -2.31 -13.66
CA GLY A 139 20.20 -1.30 -13.58
C GLY A 139 21.03 -1.43 -12.31
N PHE A 140 20.38 -1.58 -11.14
CA PHE A 140 21.08 -1.84 -9.89
C PHE A 140 21.87 -3.16 -9.91
N ALA A 141 21.32 -4.22 -10.49
CA ALA A 141 22.02 -5.50 -10.64
C ALA A 141 23.29 -5.37 -11.51
N LEU A 142 23.19 -4.66 -12.64
CA LEU A 142 24.33 -4.39 -13.51
C LEU A 142 25.40 -3.54 -12.81
N LEU A 143 25.00 -2.54 -12.03
CA LEU A 143 25.93 -1.75 -11.22
C LEU A 143 26.65 -2.61 -10.18
N MET A 144 25.93 -3.45 -9.44
CA MET A 144 26.54 -4.38 -8.48
C MET A 144 27.54 -5.33 -9.17
N MET A 145 27.16 -5.90 -10.32
CA MET A 145 28.07 -6.75 -11.10
C MET A 145 29.30 -5.98 -11.59
N GLY A 146 29.15 -4.74 -12.05
CA GLY A 146 30.27 -3.90 -12.48
C GLY A 146 31.25 -3.62 -11.35
N VAL A 147 30.75 -3.38 -10.13
CA VAL A 147 31.59 -3.23 -8.93
C VAL A 147 32.36 -4.52 -8.66
N VAL A 148 31.69 -5.68 -8.64
CA VAL A 148 32.35 -6.98 -8.45
C VAL A 148 33.41 -7.23 -9.53
N MET A 149 33.09 -6.95 -10.80
CA MET A 149 34.03 -7.11 -11.90
C MET A 149 35.27 -6.21 -11.75
N SER A 150 35.11 -5.01 -11.20
CA SER A 150 36.22 -4.08 -10.95
C SER A 150 37.25 -4.62 -9.95
N TYR A 151 36.85 -5.56 -9.07
CA TYR A 151 37.76 -6.20 -8.11
C TYR A 151 38.58 -7.34 -8.71
N PHE A 152 38.29 -7.81 -9.92
CA PHE A 152 39.16 -8.77 -10.58
C PHE A 152 40.50 -8.10 -10.92
N SER A 153 41.56 -8.58 -10.26
CA SER A 153 42.92 -8.14 -10.52
C SER A 153 43.45 -8.86 -11.75
N HIS A 154 44.05 -8.10 -12.66
CA HIS A 154 44.84 -8.64 -13.75
C HIS A 154 46.31 -8.49 -13.40
N SER A 155 46.97 -9.63 -13.25
CA SER A 155 48.42 -9.74 -13.06
C SER A 155 49.08 -10.29 -14.33
N GLN A 156 50.26 -9.78 -14.66
CA GLN A 156 51.10 -10.23 -15.77
C GLN A 156 52.49 -10.55 -15.22
N ILE A 157 53.07 -11.68 -15.62
CA ILE A 157 54.39 -12.13 -15.21
C ILE A 157 55.24 -12.34 -16.47
N TRP A 158 56.46 -11.83 -16.45
CA TRP A 158 57.47 -12.03 -17.48
C TRP A 158 58.68 -12.72 -16.86
N ALA A 159 59.25 -13.67 -17.60
CA ALA A 159 60.48 -14.34 -17.22
C ALA A 159 61.45 -14.30 -18.41
N LEU A 160 62.73 -14.01 -18.12
CA LEU A 160 63.79 -13.92 -19.12
C LEU A 160 65.03 -14.65 -18.59
N GLN A 161 65.52 -15.63 -19.34
CA GLN A 161 66.78 -16.31 -19.05
C GLN A 161 67.88 -15.74 -19.95
N SER A 162 68.97 -15.26 -19.35
CA SER A 162 70.15 -14.76 -20.07
C SER A 162 71.42 -15.36 -19.46
N GLY A 163 71.99 -16.34 -20.14
CA GLY A 163 73.12 -17.12 -19.63
C GLY A 163 72.76 -17.84 -18.33
N ASP A 164 73.57 -17.61 -17.30
CA ASP A 164 73.41 -18.19 -15.96
C ASP A 164 72.50 -17.36 -15.03
N ARG A 165 71.83 -16.32 -15.56
CA ARG A 165 70.93 -15.45 -14.79
C ARG A 165 69.48 -15.58 -15.28
N PHE A 166 68.56 -15.75 -14.35
CA PHE A 166 67.12 -15.77 -14.59
C PHE A 166 66.47 -14.52 -13.98
N TYR A 167 65.81 -13.73 -14.82
CA TYR A 167 65.08 -12.53 -14.43
C TYR A 167 63.58 -12.81 -14.43
N ILE A 168 62.89 -12.46 -13.34
CA ILE A 168 61.44 -12.52 -13.24
C ILE A 168 60.95 -11.11 -12.91
N GLY A 169 59.95 -10.64 -13.62
CA GLY A 169 59.26 -9.38 -13.34
C GLY A 169 57.76 -9.56 -13.47
N GLY A 170 56.99 -8.76 -12.77
CA GLY A 170 55.53 -8.81 -12.87
C GLY A 170 54.91 -7.44 -12.68
N LYS A 171 53.73 -7.26 -13.26
CA LYS A 171 52.90 -6.07 -13.07
C LYS A 171 51.50 -6.53 -12.76
N THR A 172 50.89 -5.93 -11.75
CA THR A 172 49.48 -6.14 -11.45
C THR A 172 48.75 -4.80 -11.38
N ASN A 173 47.48 -4.81 -11.76
CA ASN A 173 46.63 -3.62 -11.71
C ASN A 173 46.05 -3.34 -10.30
N ARG A 174 46.04 -4.33 -9.40
CA ARG A 174 45.49 -4.30 -8.03
C ARG A 174 46.22 -5.32 -7.15
N ALA A 175 46.04 -5.30 -5.82
CA ALA A 175 46.57 -6.32 -4.90
C ALA A 175 48.09 -6.60 -4.98
N GLN A 176 48.91 -5.56 -5.15
CA GLN A 176 50.37 -5.65 -5.31
C GLN A 176 51.07 -6.51 -4.24
N VAL A 177 50.68 -6.36 -2.97
CA VAL A 177 51.26 -7.10 -1.84
C VAL A 177 50.94 -8.60 -1.90
N GLY A 178 49.74 -8.97 -2.34
CA GLY A 178 49.35 -10.38 -2.50
C GLY A 178 50.11 -11.04 -3.65
N PHE A 179 50.19 -10.34 -4.78
CA PHE A 179 50.95 -10.78 -5.95
C PHE A 179 52.46 -10.92 -5.67
N GLU A 180 53.05 -10.00 -4.89
CA GLU A 180 54.45 -10.08 -4.49
C GLU A 180 54.72 -11.34 -3.65
N ARG A 181 53.84 -11.65 -2.69
CA ARG A 181 53.93 -12.88 -1.89
C ARG A 181 53.82 -14.13 -2.76
N GLU A 182 52.83 -14.20 -3.65
CA GLU A 182 52.66 -15.34 -4.57
C GLU A 182 53.89 -15.57 -5.46
N ILE A 183 54.52 -14.50 -5.95
CA ILE A 183 55.77 -14.60 -6.74
C ILE A 183 56.91 -15.15 -5.88
N ILE A 184 57.11 -14.62 -4.67
CA ILE A 184 58.19 -15.06 -3.77
C ILE A 184 57.98 -16.53 -3.40
N ASP A 185 56.77 -16.92 -3.01
CA ASP A 185 56.43 -18.31 -2.66
C ASP A 185 56.70 -19.26 -3.84
N THR A 186 56.35 -18.86 -5.06
CA THR A 186 56.62 -19.65 -6.28
C THR A 186 58.12 -19.81 -6.53
N ILE A 187 58.90 -18.75 -6.33
CA ILE A 187 60.36 -18.79 -6.49
C ILE A 187 61.01 -19.70 -5.43
N GLU A 188 60.56 -19.62 -4.17
CA GLU A 188 61.04 -20.51 -3.11
C GLU A 188 60.73 -21.98 -3.41
N MET A 189 59.51 -22.27 -3.90
CA MET A 189 59.13 -23.63 -4.30
C MET A 189 59.98 -24.18 -5.45
N LEU A 190 60.40 -23.32 -6.37
CA LEU A 190 61.28 -23.68 -7.48
C LEU A 190 62.75 -23.86 -7.07
N LYS A 191 63.21 -23.19 -6.01
CA LYS A 191 64.56 -23.36 -5.45
C LYS A 191 64.71 -24.63 -4.59
N LEU A 192 63.62 -25.15 -4.06
CA LEU A 192 63.57 -26.37 -3.25
C LEU A 192 63.58 -27.66 -4.06
N LYS A 193 63.68 -27.59 -5.40
CA LYS A 193 63.63 -28.70 -6.34
C LYS A 193 64.90 -28.76 -7.18
#